data_AF-A0A2N2Q5G3-F1
#
_entry.id   AF-A0A2N2Q5G3-F1
#
_cell.length_a   1.000
_cell.length_b   1.000
_cell.length_c   1.000
_cell.angle_alpha   90.00
_cell.angle_beta   90.00
_cell.angle_gamma   90.00
#
_symmetry.space_group_name_H-M   'P 1'
#
loop_
_entity.id
_entity.type
_entity.pdbx_description
1 polymer ?
#
loop_
_entity_poly.entity_id
_entity_poly.type
_entity_poly.pdbx_seq_one_letter_code
_entity_poly.pdbx_strand_id
1 'polypeptide(L)'
;MKKFLVLISMLCIPAISLAEVVDTPSVEDNLREMDKDHNGLVTVSEVRAFLESKHGQGYEKSTLDKIQASENGSSCGTPFAQSFY
;
A
#
# COMPACT_ATOMS: atom_id res chain seq x y z
N MET A 1 -38.99 46.90 -1.04
CA MET A 1 -37.52 46.77 -0.86
C MET A 1 -37.13 45.81 0.27
N LYS A 2 -37.88 44.72 0.51
CA LYS A 2 -37.57 43.71 1.55
C LYS A 2 -37.25 42.32 0.98
N LYS A 3 -37.48 42.12 -0.33
CA LYS A 3 -37.23 40.86 -1.05
C LYS A 3 -35.78 40.71 -1.54
N PHE A 4 -35.06 41.82 -1.72
CA PHE A 4 -33.64 41.81 -2.10
C PHE A 4 -32.68 41.55 -0.93
N LEU A 5 -33.14 41.74 0.32
CA LEU A 5 -32.31 41.53 1.51
C LEU A 5 -32.16 40.04 1.87
N VAL A 6 -33.12 39.20 1.46
CA VAL A 6 -33.07 37.74 1.70
C VAL A 6 -32.08 37.04 0.76
N LEU A 7 -31.85 37.57 -0.44
CA LEU A 7 -30.95 36.96 -1.43
C LEU A 7 -29.46 37.14 -1.12
N ILE A 8 -29.08 38.14 -0.32
CA ILE A 8 -27.68 38.39 0.08
C ILE A 8 -27.30 37.53 1.31
N SER A 9 -28.28 37.10 2.11
CA SER A 9 -28.06 36.20 3.26
C SER A 9 -27.72 34.75 2.88
N MET A 10 -27.89 34.37 1.61
CA MET A 10 -27.60 33.01 1.13
C MET A 10 -26.18 32.84 0.54
N LEU A 11 -25.37 33.90 0.55
CA LEU A 11 -24.01 33.90 -0.01
C LEU A 11 -22.92 33.73 1.06
N CYS A 12 -23.30 33.39 2.30
CA CYS A 12 -22.39 33.20 3.42
C CYS A 12 -22.84 32.02 4.28
N ILE A 13 -22.85 30.83 3.69
CA ILE A 13 -22.64 29.62 4.50
C ILE A 13 -21.15 29.31 4.36
N PRO A 14 -20.37 29.38 5.45
CA PRO A 14 -18.95 29.11 5.40
C PRO A 14 -18.74 27.69 4.89
N ALA A 15 -17.73 27.55 4.03
CA ALA A 15 -17.11 26.28 3.72
C ALA A 15 -16.73 25.57 5.03
N ILE A 16 -17.62 24.74 5.56
CA ILE A 16 -17.35 23.92 6.74
C ILE A 16 -16.92 22.55 6.23
N SER A 17 -15.60 22.39 6.29
CA SER A 17 -14.82 21.15 6.33
C SER A 17 -15.18 20.11 5.29
N LEU A 18 -14.42 20.12 4.19
CA LEU A 18 -13.90 18.87 3.65
C LEU A 18 -13.13 18.23 4.80
N ALA A 19 -13.77 17.33 5.54
CA ALA A 19 -13.03 16.39 6.35
C ALA A 19 -12.21 15.59 5.34
N GLU A 20 -10.96 15.99 5.12
CA GLU A 20 -9.94 15.05 4.66
C GLU A 20 -9.80 14.04 5.79
N VAL A 21 -10.75 13.11 5.90
CA VAL A 21 -10.41 11.77 6.34
C VAL A 21 -9.44 11.35 5.27
N VAL A 22 -8.16 11.56 5.55
CA VAL A 22 -7.08 10.96 4.80
C VAL A 22 -7.35 9.47 4.98
N ASP A 23 -8.08 8.91 4.01
CA ASP A 23 -8.39 7.50 3.92
C ASP A 23 -7.09 6.82 3.48
N THR A 24 -6.05 6.95 4.31
CA THR A 24 -4.82 6.19 4.16
C THR A 24 -5.23 4.76 4.42
N PRO A 25 -5.18 3.88 3.41
CA PRO A 25 -5.55 2.50 3.61
C PRO A 25 -4.69 1.96 4.75
N SER A 26 -5.35 1.35 5.75
CA SER A 26 -4.62 0.77 6.88
C SER A 26 -3.63 -0.24 6.34
N VAL A 27 -2.45 -0.32 6.96
CA VAL A 27 -1.48 -1.38 6.65
C VAL A 27 -2.14 -2.74 6.83
N GLU A 28 -2.98 -2.89 7.86
CA GLU A 28 -3.74 -4.11 8.11
C GLU A 28 -4.69 -4.46 6.95
N ASP A 29 -5.43 -3.47 6.43
CA ASP A 29 -6.37 -3.69 5.34
C ASP A 29 -5.64 -4.12 4.05
N ASN A 30 -4.48 -3.51 3.77
CA ASN A 30 -3.63 -3.90 2.64
C ASN A 30 -3.06 -5.31 2.82
N LEU A 31 -2.63 -5.68 4.03
CA LEU A 31 -2.15 -7.03 4.33
C LEU A 31 -3.27 -8.07 4.15
N ARG A 32 -4.48 -7.75 4.60
CA ARG A 32 -5.67 -8.60 4.42
C ARG A 32 -6.08 -8.72 2.95
N GLU A 33 -5.95 -7.65 2.17
CA GLU A 33 -6.23 -7.68 0.73
C GLU A 33 -5.20 -8.52 -0.03
N MET A 34 -3.96 -8.53 0.45
CA MET A 34 -2.82 -9.18 -0.18
C MET A 34 -2.70 -10.69 0.13
N ASP A 35 -2.98 -11.10 1.37
CA ASP A 35 -3.01 -12.51 1.80
C ASP A 35 -4.21 -13.24 1.14
N LYS A 36 -3.94 -13.92 0.01
CA LYS A 36 -4.98 -14.58 -0.79
C LYS A 36 -5.24 -16.01 -0.36
N ASP A 37 -4.24 -16.67 0.21
CA ASP A 37 -4.39 -18.02 0.72
C ASP A 37 -4.89 -18.07 2.17
N HIS A 38 -5.02 -16.90 2.81
CA HIS A 38 -5.54 -16.69 4.16
C HIS A 38 -4.75 -17.48 5.22
N ASN A 39 -3.46 -17.66 4.98
CA ASN A 39 -2.57 -18.36 5.90
C ASN A 39 -2.03 -17.41 7.00
N GLY A 40 -2.34 -16.12 6.94
CA GLY A 40 -1.90 -15.10 7.90
C GLY A 40 -0.49 -14.57 7.65
N LEU A 41 0.13 -14.95 6.55
CA LEU A 41 1.44 -14.51 6.06
C LEU A 41 1.27 -13.92 4.66
N VAL A 42 2.28 -13.18 4.24
CA VAL A 42 2.32 -12.61 2.89
C VAL A 42 3.64 -13.00 2.26
N THR A 43 3.56 -13.70 1.13
CA THR A 43 4.72 -14.10 0.34
C THR A 43 5.11 -13.04 -0.69
N VAL A 44 6.36 -13.03 -1.16
CA VAL A 44 6.81 -12.10 -2.21
C VAL A 44 5.98 -12.20 -3.49
N SER A 45 5.43 -13.38 -3.79
CA SER A 45 4.55 -13.59 -4.94
C SER A 45 3.22 -12.84 -4.79
N GLU A 46 2.66 -12.81 -3.58
CA GLU A 46 1.44 -12.07 -3.27
C GLU A 46 1.69 -10.57 -3.22
N VAL A 47 2.83 -10.15 -2.66
CA VAL A 47 3.28 -8.74 -2.74
C VAL A 47 3.39 -8.29 -4.20
N ARG A 48 4.02 -9.11 -5.05
CA ARG A 48 4.16 -8.80 -6.48
C ARG A 48 2.79 -8.67 -7.15
N ALA A 49 1.89 -9.62 -6.94
CA ALA A 49 0.56 -9.58 -7.52
C ALA A 49 -0.25 -8.36 -7.04
N PHE A 50 -0.15 -8.02 -5.76
CA PHE A 50 -0.82 -6.86 -5.18
C PHE A 50 -0.28 -5.55 -5.76
N LEU A 51 1.04 -5.39 -5.80
CA LEU A 51 1.68 -4.19 -6.36
C LEU A 51 1.39 -4.03 -7.85
N GLU A 52 1.40 -5.13 -8.61
CA GLU A 52 1.05 -5.09 -10.04
C GLU A 52 -0.43 -4.71 -10.27
N SER A 53 -1.33 -5.10 -9.36
CA SER A 53 -2.74 -4.72 -9.43
C SER A 53 -2.99 -3.22 -9.20
N LYS A 54 -2.12 -2.55 -8.43
CA LYS A 54 -2.26 -1.12 -8.08
C LYS A 54 -1.43 -0.19 -8.99
N HIS A 55 -0.22 -0.62 -9.37
CA HIS A 55 0.76 0.23 -10.06
C HIS A 55 1.12 -0.23 -11.49
N GLY A 56 0.65 -1.41 -11.90
CA GLY A 56 0.94 -2.00 -13.20
C GLY A 56 2.08 -3.01 -13.19
N GLN A 57 2.24 -3.72 -14.31
CA GLN A 57 3.17 -4.84 -14.43
C GLN A 57 4.63 -4.46 -14.19
N GLY A 58 5.35 -5.29 -13.43
CA GLY A 58 6.78 -5.09 -13.17
C GLY A 58 7.12 -3.97 -12.19
N TYR A 59 6.14 -3.45 -11.44
CA TYR A 59 6.39 -2.47 -10.37
C TYR A 59 7.37 -3.05 -9.34
N GLU A 60 8.43 -2.30 -9.04
CA GLU A 60 9.47 -2.68 -8.07
C GLU A 60 10.09 -4.07 -8.27
N LYS A 61 10.07 -4.58 -9.52
CA LYS A 61 10.55 -5.93 -9.85
C LYS A 61 11.96 -6.22 -9.32
N SER A 62 12.91 -5.30 -9.52
CA SER A 62 14.29 -5.45 -9.05
C SER A 62 14.38 -5.61 -7.53
N THR A 63 13.53 -4.90 -6.79
CA THR A 63 13.47 -4.97 -5.33
C THR A 63 12.86 -6.30 -4.89
N LEU A 64 11.73 -6.68 -5.48
CA LEU A 64 11.05 -7.95 -5.19
C LEU A 64 11.93 -9.16 -5.55
N ASP A 65 12.66 -9.11 -6.66
CA ASP A 65 13.58 -10.17 -7.09
C ASP A 65 14.72 -10.35 -6.08
N LYS A 66 15.23 -9.27 -5.47
CA LYS A 66 16.25 -9.35 -4.40
C LYS A 66 15.68 -9.95 -3.11
N ILE A 67 14.45 -9.60 -2.74
CA ILE A 67 13.79 -10.16 -1.55
C ILE A 67 13.56 -11.66 -1.77
N GLN A 68 13.04 -12.05 -2.94
CA GLN A 68 12.88 -13.45 -3.33
C GLN A 68 14.21 -14.21 -3.34
N ALA A 69 15.29 -13.59 -3.82
CA ALA A 69 16.63 -14.18 -3.77
C ALA A 69 17.13 -14.37 -2.33
N SER A 70 16.79 -13.44 -1.43
CA SER A 70 17.09 -13.54 0.00
C SER A 70 16.32 -14.70 0.66
N GLU A 71 15.03 -14.86 0.33
CA GLU A 71 14.21 -16.00 0.80
C GLU A 71 14.78 -17.34 0.32
N ASN A 72 15.28 -17.38 -0.93
CA ASN A 72 15.90 -18.57 -1.52
C ASN A 72 17.33 -18.85 -1.01
N GLY A 73 17.81 -18.13 0.02
CA GLY A 73 19.12 -18.39 0.63
C GLY A 73 20.31 -17.74 -0.07
N SER A 74 20.09 -16.85 -1.04
CA SER A 74 21.17 -16.08 -1.69
C SER A 74 21.77 -15.00 -0.78
N SER A 75 21.21 -14.82 0.42
CA SER A 75 21.65 -13.86 1.42
C SER A 75 23.01 -14.22 2.04
N CYS A 76 23.39 -15.51 2.06
CA CYS A 76 24.59 -15.97 2.75
C CYS A 76 25.52 -16.78 1.84
N GLY A 77 26.28 -16.08 0.98
CA GLY A 77 27.63 -16.52 0.60
C GLY A 77 28.62 -16.30 1.76
N THR A 78 28.23 -16.61 3.00
CA THR A 78 29.12 -16.45 4.15
C THR A 78 30.18 -17.54 4.09
N PRO A 79 31.48 -17.23 4.22
CA PRO A 79 32.58 -18.20 4.15
C PRO A 79 32.53 -19.30 5.23
N PHE A 80 31.58 -19.21 6.16
CA PHE A 80 31.32 -20.21 7.20
C PHE A 80 30.39 -21.35 6.77
N ALA A 81 29.76 -21.27 5.59
CA ALA A 81 28.92 -22.33 5.03
C ALA A 81 29.70 -23.35 4.18
N GLN A 82 30.98 -23.10 3.91
CA GLN A 82 31.89 -24.13 3.39
C GLN A 82 32.29 -25.04 4.55
N SER A 83 31.79 -26.26 4.55
CA SER A 83 32.22 -27.32 5.46
C SER A 83 33.73 -27.52 5.34
N PHE A 84 34.48 -27.14 6.37
CA PHE A 84 35.80 -27.70 6.62
C PHE A 84 35.59 -29.03 7.34
N TYR A 85 35.32 -30.10 6.59
CA TYR A 85 35.73 -31.49 6.90
C TYR A 85 35.35 -32.39 5.73
#